data_AF-A0A7X8TMB0-F1
#
_entry.id   AF-A0A7X8TMB0-F1
#
_cell.length_a   1.000
_cell.length_b   1.000
_cell.length_c   1.000
_cell.angle_alpha   90.00
_cell.angle_beta   90.00
_cell.angle_gamma   90.00
#
_symmetry.space_group_name_H-M   'P 1'
#
loop_
_entity.id
_entity.type
_entity.pdbx_description
1 polymer ?
#
loop_
_entity_poly.entity_id
_entity_poly.type
_entity_poly.pdbx_seq_one_letter_code
_entity_poly.pdbx_strand_id
1 'polypeptide(L)'
;MSVAAVVVLFATGGQLVQNYSGIDIHGAAAIGLHITTGLLALTLVLRAVLTRTGIWAAAAAMVLFGISFVQAELGDYSTLANHVLGSVITTVLCTWLTAWSFARRNSPAIDS
;
A
#
# COMPACT_ATOMS: atom_id res chain seq x y z
N MET A 1 0.83 -5.92 3.78
CA MET A 1 -0.64 -5.81 3.84
C MET A 1 -1.22 -7.21 3.97
N SER A 2 -2.21 -7.43 4.84
CA SER A 2 -2.84 -8.76 4.95
C SER A 2 -3.95 -8.93 3.93
N VAL A 3 -4.25 -10.18 3.55
CA VAL A 3 -5.41 -10.51 2.71
C VAL A 3 -6.71 -10.01 3.35
N ALA A 4 -6.83 -10.13 4.67
CA ALA A 4 -7.97 -9.61 5.41
C ALA A 4 -8.17 -8.09 5.22
N ALA A 5 -7.08 -7.30 5.27
CA ALA A 5 -7.17 -5.86 5.03
C ALA A 5 -7.61 -5.52 3.61
N VAL A 6 -7.13 -6.26 2.60
CA VAL A 6 -7.58 -6.12 1.21
C VAL A 6 -9.07 -6.41 1.12
N VAL A 7 -9.53 -7.54 1.67
CA VAL A 7 -10.95 -7.92 1.65
C VAL A 7 -11.81 -6.85 2.31
N VAL A 8 -11.42 -6.36 3.49
CA VAL A 8 -12.18 -5.30 4.20
C VAL A 8 -12.27 -4.03 3.36
N LEU A 9 -11.15 -3.53 2.81
CA LEU A 9 -11.13 -2.29 2.03
C LEU A 9 -12.00 -2.40 0.77
N PHE A 10 -11.87 -3.47 0.00
CA PHE A 10 -12.64 -3.66 -1.24
C PHE A 10 -14.11 -3.97 -0.97
N ALA A 11 -14.43 -4.77 0.05
CA ALA A 11 -15.82 -5.07 0.40
C ALA A 11 -16.56 -3.83 0.90
N THR A 12 -15.97 -3.09 1.84
CA THR A 12 -16.56 -1.85 2.37
C THR A 12 -16.59 -0.74 1.33
N GLY A 13 -15.58 -0.65 0.45
CA GLY A 13 -15.59 0.25 -0.69
C GLY A 13 -16.72 -0.08 -1.67
N GLY A 14 -16.93 -1.35 -1.99
CA GLY A 14 -18.05 -1.79 -2.82
C GLY A 14 -19.42 -1.45 -2.21
N GLN A 15 -19.59 -1.63 -0.89
CA GLN A 15 -20.79 -1.21 -0.18
C GLN A 15 -21.00 0.32 -0.23
N LEU A 16 -19.92 1.08 -0.11
CA LEU A 16 -19.98 2.54 -0.19
C LEU A 16 -20.42 3.00 -1.58
N VAL A 17 -19.92 2.37 -2.65
CA VAL A 17 -20.32 2.66 -4.03
C VAL A 17 -21.78 2.32 -4.30
N GLN A 18 -22.26 1.18 -3.79
CA GLN A 18 -23.61 0.69 -4.09
C GLN A 18 -24.69 1.38 -3.24
N ASN A 19 -24.44 1.55 -1.94
CA ASN A 19 -25.48 1.83 -0.96
C ASN A 19 -25.11 2.95 0.03
N TYR A 20 -23.96 3.62 -0.14
CA TYR A 20 -23.45 4.63 0.80
C TYR A 20 -23.31 4.14 2.25
N SER A 21 -23.00 2.86 2.43
CA SER A 21 -22.81 2.24 3.74
C SER A 21 -21.36 1.79 3.95
N GLY A 22 -20.97 1.58 5.22
CA GLY A 22 -19.64 1.05 5.55
C GLY A 22 -18.49 2.08 5.60
N ILE A 23 -18.81 3.38 5.55
CA ILE A 23 -17.82 4.48 5.54
C ILE A 23 -16.86 4.43 6.75
N ASP A 24 -17.38 4.14 7.95
CA ASP A 24 -16.56 4.13 9.17
C ASP A 24 -15.50 3.02 9.12
N ILE A 25 -15.91 1.83 8.69
CA ILE A 25 -15.01 0.67 8.60
C ILE A 25 -14.00 0.86 7.46
N HIS A 26 -14.47 1.37 6.31
CA HIS A 26 -13.59 1.68 5.19
C HIS A 26 -12.54 2.73 5.58
N GLY A 27 -12.98 3.82 6.23
CA GLY A 27 -12.10 4.88 6.70
C GLY A 27 -11.08 4.39 7.72
N ALA A 28 -11.51 3.59 8.71
CA ALA A 28 -10.59 3.00 9.69
C ALA A 28 -9.54 2.08 9.03
N ALA A 29 -9.96 1.24 8.07
CA ALA A 29 -9.05 0.38 7.33
C ALA A 29 -8.09 1.20 6.45
N ALA A 30 -8.56 2.30 5.85
CA ALA A 30 -7.75 3.22 5.05
C ALA A 30 -6.68 3.92 5.90
N ILE A 31 -7.02 4.38 7.11
CA ILE A 31 -6.04 4.93 8.06
C ILE A 31 -4.95 3.88 8.36
N GLY A 32 -5.34 2.64 8.62
CA GLY A 32 -4.39 1.54 8.80
C GLY A 32 -3.48 1.34 7.60
N LEU A 33 -4.01 1.45 6.38
CA LEU A 33 -3.21 1.39 5.14
C LEU A 33 -2.19 2.52 5.06
N HIS A 34 -2.57 3.77 5.36
CA HIS A 34 -1.63 4.90 5.36
C HIS A 34 -0.51 4.73 6.37
N ILE A 35 -0.85 4.34 7.61
CA ILE A 35 0.14 4.12 8.67
C ILE A 35 1.12 3.02 8.25
N THR A 36 0.60 1.88 7.77
CA THR A 36 1.45 0.74 7.42
C THR A 36 2.33 0.99 6.19
N THR A 37 1.81 1.67 5.16
CA THR A 37 2.60 2.07 3.99
C THR A 37 3.64 3.14 4.33
N GLY A 38 3.34 4.07 5.23
CA GLY A 38 4.28 5.07 5.73
C GLY A 38 5.43 4.45 6.51
N LEU A 39 5.13 3.53 7.44
CA LEU A 39 6.15 2.78 8.17
C LEU A 39 7.03 1.94 7.25
N LEU A 40 6.45 1.31 6.23
CA LEU A 40 7.21 0.57 5.22
C LEU A 40 8.16 1.48 4.45
N ALA A 41 7.67 2.63 3.97
CA ALA A 41 8.45 3.61 3.24
C ALA A 41 9.62 4.13 4.09
N LEU A 42 9.34 4.53 5.33
CA LEU A 42 10.36 4.95 6.30
C LEU A 42 11.43 3.88 6.50
N THR A 43 11.01 2.63 6.75
CA THR A 43 11.93 1.52 6.99
C THR A 43 12.84 1.25 5.79
N LEU A 44 12.29 1.24 4.57
CA LEU A 44 13.07 0.97 3.36
C LEU A 44 13.99 2.15 2.99
N VAL A 45 13.57 3.39 3.22
CA VAL A 45 14.42 4.57 3.06
C VAL A 45 15.58 4.53 4.04
N LEU A 46 15.32 4.31 5.34
CA LEU A 46 16.37 4.20 6.36
C LEU A 46 17.36 3.09 6.01
N ARG A 47 16.87 1.91 5.63
CA ARG A 47 17.72 0.80 5.20
C ARG A 47 18.56 1.17 3.97
N ALA A 48 17.99 1.84 2.98
CA ALA A 48 18.71 2.24 1.77
C ALA A 48 19.78 3.30 2.06
N VAL A 49 19.51 4.24 2.96
CA VAL A 49 20.48 5.26 3.41
C VAL A 49 21.65 4.61 4.15
N LEU A 50 21.35 3.71 5.10
CA LEU A 50 22.37 3.08 5.95
C LEU A 50 23.23 2.06 5.20
N THR A 51 22.63 1.28 4.29
CA THR A 51 23.34 0.19 3.58
C THR A 51 23.76 0.54 2.16
N ARG A 52 23.30 1.67 1.60
CA ARG A 52 23.44 2.04 0.19
C ARG A 52 22.88 1.01 -0.80
N THR A 53 22.03 0.07 -0.35
CA THR A 53 21.40 -0.97 -1.17
C THR A 53 19.88 -0.87 -1.15
N GLY A 54 19.19 -1.38 -2.18
CA GLY A 54 17.73 -1.41 -2.20
C GLY A 54 17.05 -0.05 -2.43
N ILE A 55 17.75 0.91 -3.04
CA ILE A 55 17.24 2.26 -3.35
C ILE A 55 15.94 2.21 -4.15
N TRP A 56 15.82 1.30 -5.12
CA TRP A 56 14.59 1.13 -5.91
C TRP A 56 13.38 0.72 -5.07
N ALA A 57 13.58 -0.12 -4.04
CA ALA A 57 12.50 -0.50 -3.14
C ALA A 57 12.09 0.66 -2.23
N ALA A 58 13.05 1.48 -1.78
CA ALA A 58 12.76 2.71 -1.05
C ALA A 58 11.96 3.70 -1.89
N ALA A 59 12.37 3.93 -3.14
CA ALA A 59 11.66 4.79 -4.08
C ALA A 59 10.22 4.28 -4.34
N ALA A 60 10.06 2.99 -4.63
CA ALA A 60 8.75 2.41 -4.86
C ALA A 60 7.85 2.46 -3.61
N ALA A 61 8.40 2.30 -2.40
CA ALA A 61 7.65 2.42 -1.17
C ALA A 61 7.22 3.87 -0.90
N MET A 62 8.05 4.86 -1.25
CA MET A 62 7.65 6.25 -1.20
C MET A 62 6.54 6.58 -2.19
N VAL A 63 6.64 6.07 -3.42
CA VAL A 63 5.59 6.20 -4.43
C VAL A 63 4.29 5.56 -3.95
N LEU A 64 4.35 4.34 -3.39
CA LEU A 64 3.19 3.65 -2.81
C LEU A 64 2.54 4.50 -1.70
N PHE A 65 3.34 5.04 -0.79
CA PHE A 65 2.85 5.92 0.27
C PHE A 65 2.18 7.16 -0.31
N GLY A 66 2.80 7.85 -1.27
CA GLY A 66 2.22 9.02 -1.92
C GLY A 66 0.90 8.71 -2.65
N ILE A 67 0.88 7.63 -3.46
CA ILE A 67 -0.33 7.19 -4.17
C ILE A 67 -1.47 6.93 -3.17
N SER A 68 -1.18 6.36 -1.99
CA SER A 68 -2.21 6.09 -0.99
C SER A 68 -3.03 7.34 -0.61
N PHE A 69 -2.39 8.52 -0.52
CA PHE A 69 -3.09 9.79 -0.26
C PHE A 69 -3.75 10.35 -1.51
N VAL A 70 -3.05 10.36 -2.64
CA VAL A 70 -3.59 10.90 -3.90
C VAL A 70 -4.90 10.20 -4.26
N GLN A 71 -4.95 8.87 -4.14
CA GLN A 71 -6.20 8.16 -4.42
C GLN A 71 -7.29 8.45 -3.38
N ALA A 72 -6.95 8.71 -2.12
CA ALA A 72 -7.92 9.04 -1.07
C ALA A 72 -8.57 10.41 -1.31
N GLU A 73 -7.80 11.41 -1.75
CA GLU A 73 -8.33 12.73 -2.13
C GLU A 73 -9.27 12.65 -3.35
N LEU A 74 -9.05 11.69 -4.24
CA LEU A 74 -9.89 11.41 -5.41
C LEU A 74 -11.10 10.53 -5.10
N GLY A 75 -11.40 10.25 -3.82
CA GLY A 75 -12.51 9.38 -3.39
C GLY A 75 -13.92 9.96 -3.56
N ASP A 76 -14.05 11.16 -4.12
CA ASP A 76 -15.35 11.82 -4.30
C ASP A 76 -16.09 11.28 -5.55
N TYR A 77 -17.41 11.47 -5.65
CA TYR A 77 -18.23 10.85 -6.70
C TYR A 77 -17.77 11.13 -8.13
N SER A 78 -17.28 12.33 -8.37
CA SER A 78 -16.80 12.76 -9.69
C SER A 78 -15.46 12.14 -10.08
N THR A 79 -14.68 11.67 -9.10
CA THR A 79 -13.32 11.14 -9.26
C THR A 79 -13.18 9.69 -8.82
N LEU A 80 -14.29 9.04 -8.44
CA LEU A 80 -14.36 7.68 -7.91
C LEU A 80 -13.68 6.62 -8.79
N ALA A 81 -13.76 6.74 -10.12
CA ALA A 81 -13.05 5.83 -11.03
C ALA A 81 -11.52 5.88 -10.84
N ASN A 82 -10.97 7.09 -10.58
CA ASN A 82 -9.56 7.29 -10.29
C ASN A 82 -9.19 6.74 -8.91
N HIS A 83 -10.07 6.88 -7.92
CA HIS A 83 -9.91 6.25 -6.60
C HIS A 83 -9.81 4.72 -6.72
N VAL A 84 -10.74 4.09 -7.44
CA VAL A 84 -10.72 2.63 -7.63
C VAL A 84 -9.45 2.19 -8.36
N LEU A 85 -9.06 2.87 -9.44
CA LEU A 85 -7.83 2.56 -10.17
C LEU A 85 -6.59 2.72 -9.27
N GLY A 86 -6.53 3.81 -8.50
CA GLY A 86 -5.48 4.06 -7.52
C GLY A 86 -5.39 2.94 -6.48
N SER A 87 -6.52 2.44 -5.98
CA SER A 87 -6.56 1.34 -5.01
C SER A 87 -5.99 0.03 -5.57
N VAL A 88 -6.21 -0.26 -6.86
CA VAL A 88 -5.63 -1.43 -7.54
C VAL A 88 -4.11 -1.27 -7.67
N ILE A 89 -3.64 -0.10 -8.10
CA ILE A 89 -2.21 0.21 -8.20
C ILE A 89 -1.53 0.07 -6.83
N THR A 90 -2.12 0.65 -5.78
CA THR A 90 -1.65 0.53 -4.39
C THR A 90 -1.56 -0.93 -3.97
N THR A 91 -2.57 -1.75 -4.26
CA THR A 91 -2.61 -3.17 -3.89
C THR A 91 -1.50 -3.96 -4.58
N VAL A 92 -1.31 -3.75 -5.89
CA VAL A 92 -0.26 -4.42 -6.68
C VAL A 92 1.13 -4.03 -6.17
N LEU A 93 1.40 -2.73 -6.01
CA LEU A 93 2.69 -2.24 -5.52
C LEU A 93 3.00 -2.74 -4.12
N CYS A 94 2.01 -2.75 -3.22
CA CYS A 94 2.18 -3.25 -1.86
C CYS A 94 2.47 -4.76 -1.85
N THR A 95 1.75 -5.52 -2.67
CA THR A 95 1.96 -6.98 -2.81
C THR A 95 3.35 -7.28 -3.35
N TRP A 96 3.75 -6.57 -4.40
CA TRP A 96 5.08 -6.70 -4.99
C TRP A 96 6.20 -6.35 -4.00
N LEU A 97 6.11 -5.21 -3.30
CA LEU A 97 7.10 -4.82 -2.28
C LEU A 97 7.18 -5.83 -1.13
N THR A 98 6.03 -6.40 -0.73
CA THR A 98 5.98 -7.45 0.28
C THR A 98 6.74 -8.68 -0.23
N ALA A 99 6.42 -9.19 -1.43
CA ALA A 99 7.08 -10.34 -2.03
C ALA A 99 8.60 -10.11 -2.20
N TRP A 100 9.00 -8.94 -2.70
CA TRP A 100 10.40 -8.57 -2.87
C TRP A 100 11.16 -8.57 -1.54
N SER A 101 10.54 -8.05 -0.47
CA SER A 101 11.16 -7.98 0.85
C SER A 101 11.43 -9.38 1.42
N PHE A 102 10.50 -10.32 1.23
CA PHE A 102 10.70 -11.72 1.65
C PHE A 102 11.71 -12.45 0.77
N ALA A 103 11.68 -12.26 -0.55
CA ALA A 103 12.63 -12.90 -1.47
C ALA A 103 14.09 -12.53 -1.14
N ARG A 104 14.35 -11.28 -0.75
CA ARG A 104 15.68 -10.81 -0.31
C ARG A 104 16.13 -11.41 1.02
N ARG A 105 15.21 -11.79 1.91
CA ARG A 105 15.53 -12.44 3.19
C ARG A 105 15.96 -13.91 2.98
N ASN A 106 15.45 -14.54 1.93
CA ASN A 106 15.68 -15.96 1.64
C ASN A 106 16.83 -16.19 0.64
N SER A 107 17.63 -15.17 0.31
CA SER A 107 18.82 -15.38 -0.52
C SER A 107 19.83 -16.25 0.25
N PRO A 108 20.18 -17.46 -0.24
CA PRO A 108 21.14 -18.31 0.44
C PRO A 108 22.48 -17.57 0.53
N ALA A 109 23.10 -17.59 1.71
CA ALA A 109 24.49 -17.23 1.85
C ALA A 109 25.27 -18.22 0.98
N ILE A 110 25.86 -17.74 -0.12
CA ILE A 110 26.90 -18.51 -0.78
C ILE A 110 28.12 -18.31 0.08
N ASP A 111 28.46 -19.36 0.84
CA ASP A 111 29.67 -19.45 1.65
C ASP A 111 30.87 -19.11 0.76
N SER A 112 31.55 -18.00 1.11
CA SER A 112 32.81 -17.55 0.52
C SER A 112 33.96 -17.82 1.46
#